data_AF-A0A260UZ60-F1
#
_entry.id   AF-A0A260UZ60-F1
#
_cell.length_a   1.000
_cell.length_b   1.000
_cell.length_c   1.000
_cell.angle_alpha   90.00
_cell.angle_beta   90.00
_cell.angle_gamma   90.00
#
_symmetry.space_group_name_H-M   'P 1'
#
loop_
_entity.id
_entity.type
_entity.pdbx_description
1 polymer ?
#
loop_
_entity_poly.entity_id
_entity_poly.type
_entity_poly.pdbx_seq_one_letter_code
_entity_poly.pdbx_strand_id
1 'polypeptide(L)'
;MTVQIDSLAIGTDNADIATADVDQLFDEVSTLDATIIDAIERRTRLARTLAAATPDATEPDQASDPYADLGNDGHVFSRMLSRLAQITR
;
A
#
# COMPACT_ATOMS: atom_id res chain seq x y z
N MET A 1 -30.84 -2.55 53.26
CA MET A 1 -29.53 -2.08 52.77
C MET A 1 -29.65 -1.94 51.26
N THR A 2 -29.86 -0.73 50.77
CA THR A 2 -30.07 -0.45 49.34
C THR A 2 -28.71 -0.23 48.69
N VAL A 3 -28.38 -1.05 47.69
CA VAL A 3 -27.15 -0.90 46.92
C VAL A 3 -27.36 0.25 45.94
N GLN A 4 -26.74 1.40 46.20
CA GLN A 4 -26.61 2.50 45.26
C GLN A 4 -25.62 2.05 44.18
N ILE A 5 -26.11 1.81 42.96
CA ILE A 5 -25.23 1.74 41.80
C ILE A 5 -25.05 3.18 41.36
N ASP A 6 -23.99 3.81 41.85
CA ASP A 6 -23.50 5.02 41.22
C ASP A 6 -23.20 4.67 39.76
N SER A 7 -23.98 5.22 38.83
CA SER A 7 -23.82 5.05 37.40
C SER A 7 -22.38 5.34 37.03
N LEU A 8 -21.63 4.29 36.74
CA LEU A 8 -20.30 4.37 36.17
C LEU A 8 -20.45 5.06 34.80
N ALA A 9 -20.09 6.33 34.71
CA ALA A 9 -19.93 7.04 33.46
C ALA A 9 -18.73 6.42 32.72
N ILE A 10 -18.95 5.27 32.11
CA ILE A 10 -17.97 4.62 31.23
C ILE A 10 -17.81 5.55 30.04
N GLY A 11 -16.60 6.09 29.89
CA GLY A 11 -16.25 7.19 29.00
C GLY A 11 -16.68 6.93 27.56
N THR A 12 -17.76 7.59 27.16
CA THR A 12 -18.23 7.70 25.78
C THR A 12 -17.26 8.58 24.97
N ASP A 13 -16.67 9.59 25.62
CA ASP A 13 -15.76 10.56 25.04
C ASP A 13 -14.49 9.92 24.43
N ASN A 14 -13.89 8.94 25.12
CA ASN A 14 -12.69 8.27 24.60
C ASN A 14 -12.97 7.27 23.47
N ALA A 15 -14.18 6.70 23.43
CA ALA A 15 -14.56 5.76 22.38
C ALA A 15 -14.88 6.52 21.07
N ASP A 16 -15.55 7.66 21.17
CA ASP A 16 -15.91 8.50 20.02
C ASP A 16 -14.67 9.14 19.37
N ILE A 17 -13.68 9.57 20.16
CA ILE A 17 -12.38 10.07 19.65
C ILE A 17 -11.61 8.96 18.93
N ALA A 18 -11.52 7.76 19.53
CA ALA A 18 -10.85 6.62 18.91
C ALA A 18 -11.52 6.19 17.59
N THR A 19 -12.85 6.30 17.47
CA THR A 19 -13.53 6.03 16.20
C THR A 19 -13.27 7.09 15.14
N ALA A 20 -13.23 8.37 15.51
CA ALA A 20 -12.91 9.46 14.58
C ALA A 20 -11.48 9.32 14.02
N ASP A 21 -10.52 8.90 14.85
CA ASP A 21 -9.14 8.65 14.43
C ASP A 21 -9.04 7.44 13.46
N VAL A 22 -9.87 6.40 13.67
CA VAL A 22 -9.90 5.23 12.78
C VAL A 22 -10.52 5.56 11.42
N ASP A 23 -11.60 6.33 11.40
CA ASP A 23 -12.22 6.78 10.15
C ASP A 23 -11.23 7.64 9.33
N GLN A 24 -10.48 8.53 10.00
CA GLN A 24 -9.43 9.31 9.35
C GLN A 24 -8.32 8.42 8.76
N LEU A 25 -7.85 7.41 9.49
CA LEU A 25 -6.85 6.45 8.99
C LEU A 25 -7.38 5.67 7.79
N PHE A 26 -8.67 5.34 7.76
CA PHE A 26 -9.28 4.66 6.62
C PHE A 26 -9.28 5.54 5.37
N ASP A 27 -9.64 6.81 5.50
CA ASP A 27 -9.60 7.78 4.40
C ASP A 27 -8.16 8.01 3.91
N GLU A 28 -7.19 8.04 4.82
CA GLU A 28 -5.77 8.16 4.47
C GLU A 28 -5.28 6.92 3.71
N VAL A 29 -5.59 5.72 4.19
CA VAL A 29 -5.26 4.46 3.49
C VAL A 29 -5.91 4.42 2.11
N SER A 30 -7.19 4.81 1.99
CA SER A 30 -7.88 4.84 0.70
C SER A 30 -7.20 5.79 -0.30
N THR A 31 -6.77 6.96 0.18
CA THR A 31 -6.03 7.94 -0.62
C THR A 31 -4.65 7.42 -1.04
N LEU A 32 -3.96 6.74 -0.12
CA LEU A 32 -2.67 6.13 -0.38
C LEU A 32 -2.78 5.00 -1.41
N ASP A 33 -3.81 4.15 -1.30
CA ASP A 33 -4.07 3.06 -2.23
C ASP A 33 -4.33 3.58 -3.64
N ALA A 34 -5.12 4.63 -3.79
CA ALA A 34 -5.34 5.28 -5.09
C ALA A 34 -4.02 5.79 -5.69
N THR A 35 -3.17 6.40 -4.85
CA THR A 35 -1.84 6.89 -5.27
C THR A 35 -0.89 5.76 -5.67
N ILE A 36 -0.92 4.63 -4.94
CA ILE A 36 -0.12 3.44 -5.25
C ILE A 36 -0.55 2.85 -6.59
N ILE A 37 -1.86 2.72 -6.84
CA ILE A 37 -2.39 2.20 -8.10
C ILE A 37 -1.94 3.07 -9.27
N ASP A 38 -2.08 4.39 -9.16
CA ASP A 38 -1.63 5.34 -10.19
C ASP A 38 -0.13 5.22 -10.48
N ALA A 39 0.69 5.07 -9.44
CA ALA A 39 2.13 4.89 -9.59
C ALA A 39 2.48 3.56 -10.29
N ILE A 40 1.79 2.48 -9.94
CA ILE A 40 1.96 1.16 -10.57
C ILE A 40 1.59 1.21 -12.05
N GLU A 41 0.47 1.83 -12.41
CA GLU A 41 0.05 1.97 -13.82
C GLU A 41 1.10 2.73 -14.65
N ARG A 42 1.61 3.84 -14.11
CA ARG A 42 2.67 4.63 -14.75
C ARG A 42 3.94 3.81 -14.92
N ARG A 43 4.38 3.11 -13.86
CA ARG A 43 5.56 2.23 -13.90
C ARG A 43 5.40 1.14 -14.96
N THR A 44 4.25 0.47 -15.00
CA THR A 44 3.95 -0.59 -15.96
C THR A 44 3.98 -0.07 -17.40
N ARG A 45 3.41 1.11 -17.65
CA ARG A 45 3.46 1.75 -18.99
C ARG A 45 4.89 2.04 -19.41
N LEU A 46 5.69 2.65 -18.54
CA LEU A 46 7.09 2.97 -18.81
C LEU A 46 7.93 1.70 -19.05
N ALA A 47 7.74 0.66 -18.22
CA ALA A 47 8.45 -0.61 -18.39
C ALA A 47 8.18 -1.25 -19.76
N ARG A 48 6.94 -1.19 -20.25
CA ARG A 48 6.58 -1.69 -21.58
C ARG A 48 7.18 -0.84 -22.71
N THR A 49 7.10 0.49 -22.60
CA THR A 49 7.71 1.39 -23.58
C THR A 49 9.21 1.17 -23.68
N LEU A 50 9.88 0.99 -22.53
CA LEU A 50 11.31 0.71 -22.48
C LEU A 50 11.62 -0.65 -23.13
N ALA A 51 10.91 -1.72 -22.77
CA ALA A 51 11.10 -3.04 -23.37
C ALA A 51 10.90 -3.05 -24.89
N ALA A 52 9.92 -2.29 -25.40
CA ALA A 52 9.70 -2.14 -26.84
C ALA A 52 10.80 -1.32 -27.54
N ALA A 53 11.41 -0.36 -26.84
CA ALA A 53 12.50 0.46 -27.37
C ALA A 53 13.86 -0.25 -27.30
N THR A 54 14.04 -1.21 -26.39
CA THR A 54 15.31 -1.90 -26.16
C THR A 54 15.14 -3.43 -26.19
N PRO A 55 14.78 -4.03 -27.34
CA PRO A 55 14.52 -5.46 -27.45
C PRO A 55 15.76 -6.34 -27.20
N ASP A 56 16.96 -5.82 -27.46
CA ASP A 56 18.25 -6.50 -27.26
C ASP A 56 18.99 -6.04 -25.99
N ALA A 57 18.33 -5.31 -25.07
CA ALA A 57 18.95 -4.98 -23.80
C ALA A 57 19.12 -6.26 -22.97
N THR A 58 20.38 -6.70 -22.84
CA THR A 58 20.80 -7.71 -21.86
C THR A 58 20.35 -7.29 -20.47
N GLU A 59 20.00 -8.29 -19.65
CA GLU A 59 19.40 -8.19 -18.32
C GLU A 59 19.77 -6.94 -17.52
N PRO A 60 18.81 -6.34 -16.78
CA PRO A 60 19.11 -5.20 -15.93
C PRO A 60 20.28 -5.54 -15.02
N ASP A 61 21.26 -4.65 -15.02
CA ASP A 61 22.40 -4.65 -14.11
C ASP A 61 21.89 -4.95 -12.69
N GLN A 62 22.66 -5.71 -11.91
CA GLN A 62 22.32 -6.24 -10.59
C GLN A 62 22.18 -5.09 -9.57
N ALA A 63 21.20 -4.21 -9.77
CA ALA A 63 20.80 -3.19 -8.86
C ALA A 63 20.22 -3.89 -7.63
N SER A 64 20.60 -3.38 -6.45
CA SER A 64 19.99 -3.75 -5.19
C SER A 64 18.47 -3.71 -5.31
N ASP A 65 17.75 -4.68 -4.72
CA ASP A 65 16.29 -4.74 -4.81
C ASP A 65 15.70 -3.41 -4.32
N PRO A 66 15.04 -2.63 -5.20
CA PRO A 66 14.52 -1.31 -4.84
C PRO A 66 13.44 -1.36 -3.76
N TYR A 67 12.95 -2.56 -3.41
CA TYR A 67 11.93 -2.78 -2.40
C TYR A 67 12.46 -3.54 -1.17
N ALA A 68 13.78 -3.64 -0.98
CA ALA A 68 14.38 -4.33 0.17
C ALA A 68 13.87 -3.82 1.54
N ASP A 69 13.53 -2.53 1.63
CA ASP A 69 13.01 -1.91 2.86
C ASP A 69 11.61 -2.42 3.27
N LEU A 70 10.88 -3.09 2.35
CA LEU A 70 9.63 -3.78 2.66
C LEU A 70 9.85 -5.17 3.30
N GLY A 71 11.10 -5.55 3.55
CA GLY A 71 11.46 -6.84 4.11
C GLY A 71 11.08 -7.99 3.17
N ASN A 72 10.51 -9.06 3.72
CA ASN A 72 10.18 -10.26 2.97
C ASN A 72 9.18 -10.01 1.82
N ASP A 73 8.29 -9.03 1.97
CA ASP A 73 7.25 -8.74 0.98
C ASP A 73 7.77 -7.92 -0.20
N GLY A 74 8.94 -7.27 -0.06
CA GLY A 74 9.58 -6.50 -1.12
C GLY A 74 9.85 -7.33 -2.37
N HIS A 75 10.37 -8.55 -2.21
CA HIS A 75 10.61 -9.47 -3.31
C HIS A 75 9.30 -9.92 -4.00
N VAL A 76 8.23 -10.11 -3.24
CA VAL A 76 6.91 -10.47 -3.78
C VAL A 76 6.35 -9.31 -4.59
N PHE A 77 6.43 -8.10 -4.04
CA PHE A 77 6.01 -6.87 -4.71
C PHE A 77 6.79 -6.64 -6.01
N SER A 78 8.12 -6.76 -5.97
CA SER A 78 8.98 -6.67 -7.16
C SER A 78 8.58 -7.66 -8.25
N ARG A 79 8.35 -8.93 -7.89
CA ARG A 79 7.87 -9.96 -8.84
C ARG A 79 6.49 -9.64 -9.41
N MET A 80 5.56 -9.17 -8.59
CA MET A 80 4.22 -8.76 -9.04
C MET A 80 4.33 -7.64 -10.09
N LEU A 81 5.13 -6.61 -9.82
CA LEU A 81 5.32 -5.49 -10.71
C LEU A 81 5.98 -5.89 -12.04
N SER A 82 6.95 -6.81 -12.00
CA SER A 82 7.55 -7.38 -13.21
C SER A 82 6.54 -8.17 -14.04
N ARG A 83 5.69 -8.97 -13.39
CA ARG A 83 4.61 -9.71 -14.06
C ARG A 83 3.59 -8.78 -14.72
N LEU A 84 3.20 -7.69 -14.06
CA LEU A 84 2.29 -6.68 -14.64
C LEU A 84 2.86 -6.04 -15.91
N ALA A 85 4.17 -5.81 -15.97
CA ALA A 85 4.83 -5.29 -17.17
C ALA A 85 4.77 -6.28 -18.33
N GLN A 86 4.91 -7.58 -18.05
CA GLN A 86 4.91 -8.66 -19.05
C GLN A 86 3.52 -9.01 -19.60
N ILE A 87 2.44 -8.74 -18.85
CA ILE A 87 1.07 -8.99 -19.31
C ILE A 87 0.75 -7.99 -20.43
N THR A 88 0.91 -8.41 -21.67
CA THR A 88 0.41 -7.71 -22.85
C THR A 88 -1.11 -7.84 -22.88
N ARG A 89 -1.83 -6.71 -22.90
CA ARG A 89 -3.27 -6.66 -23.20
C ARG A 89 -3.44 -6.28 -24.66
#